data_AF-A0A957HJW3-F1
#
_entry.id   AF-A0A957HJW3-F1
#
_cell.length_a   1.000
_cell.length_b   1.000
_cell.length_c   1.000
_cell.angle_alpha   90.00
_cell.angle_beta   90.00
_cell.angle_gamma   90.00
#
_symmetry.space_group_name_H-M   'P 1'
#
loop_
_entity.id
_entity.type
_entity.pdbx_description
1 polymer ?
#
loop_
_entity_poly.entity_id
_entity_poly.type
_entity_poly.pdbx_seq_one_letter_code
_entity_poly.pdbx_strand_id
1 'polypeptide(L)' 'MKKLNLGTGMVLGIFLSAALALVVQLITGDSTVWSWAIPVGLACGLAIGAGKENAANKGAE' A
#
# COMPACT_ATOMS: atom_id res chain seq x y z
N MET A 1 15.88 12.68 8.65
CA MET A 1 14.95 11.57 8.32
C MET A 1 13.96 12.08 7.28
N LYS A 2 13.92 11.52 6.06
CA LYS A 2 12.93 11.92 5.04
C LYS A 2 11.53 11.54 5.56
N LYS A 3 10.63 12.51 5.72
CA LYS A 3 9.23 12.24 6.07
C LYS A 3 8.64 11.32 4.98
N LEU A 4 8.04 10.21 5.40
CA LEU A 4 7.27 9.37 4.47
C LEU A 4 6.02 10.17 4.10
N ASN A 5 6.00 10.70 2.89
CA ASN A 5 4.86 11.44 2.36
C ASN A 5 3.78 10.48 1.85
N LEU A 6 2.54 10.96 1.79
CA LEU A 6 1.37 10.18 1.35
C LEU A 6 1.63 9.37 0.07
N GLY A 7 2.29 9.99 -0.91
CA GLY A 7 2.64 9.36 -2.19
C GLY A 7 3.56 8.14 -2.05
N THR A 8 4.52 8.17 -1.13
CA THR A 8 5.40 7.00 -0.88
C THR A 8 4.62 5.85 -0.24
N GLY A 9 3.68 6.16 0.67
CA GLY A 9 2.78 5.15 1.26
C GLY A 9 1.92 4.45 0.21
N MET A 10 1.32 5.23 -0.70
CA MET A 10 0.51 4.70 -1.81
C MET A 10 1.31 3.77 -2.72
N VAL A 11 2.51 4.18 -3.15
CA VAL A 11 3.36 3.37 -4.05
C VAL A 11 3.77 2.06 -3.37
N LEU A 12 4.19 2.11 -2.10
CA LEU A 12 4.54 0.90 -1.34
C LEU A 12 3.35 -0.05 -1.20
N GLY A 13 2.15 0.46 -0.93
CA GLY A 13 0.95 -0.35 -0.80
C GLY A 13 0.57 -1.05 -2.11
N ILE A 14 0.65 -0.35 -3.25
CA ILE A 14 0.41 -0.94 -4.57
C ILE A 14 1.44 -2.04 -4.89
N PHE A 15 2.73 -1.77 -4.65
CA PHE A 15 3.80 -2.75 -4.89
C PHE A 15 3.64 -4.02 -4.06
N LEU A 16 3.35 -3.88 -2.76
CA LEU A 16 3.13 -5.03 -1.88
C LEU A 16 1.92 -5.86 -2.30
N SER A 17 0.83 -5.19 -2.68
CA SER A 17 -0.38 -5.88 -3.12
C SER A 17 -0.20 -6.57 -4.48
N ALA A 18 0.53 -5.96 -5.41
CA ALA A 18 0.88 -6.58 -6.68
C ALA A 18 1.80 -7.81 -6.49
N ALA A 19 2.74 -7.76 -5.55
CA ALA A 19 3.57 -8.92 -5.21
C ALA A 19 2.74 -10.07 -4.62
N LEU A 20 1.80 -9.78 -3.73
CA LEU A 20 0.85 -10.76 -3.19
C LEU A 20 -0.04 -11.34 -4.29
N ALA A 21 -0.57 -10.50 -5.18
CA ALA A 21 -1.38 -10.94 -6.32
C ALA A 21 -0.60 -11.89 -7.24
N LEU A 22 0.67 -11.59 -7.51
CA LEU A 22 1.55 -12.45 -8.29
C LEU A 22 1.74 -13.81 -7.61
N VAL A 23 2.00 -13.84 -6.30
CA VAL A 23 2.14 -15.10 -5.54
C VAL A 23 0.85 -15.92 -5.58
N VAL A 24 -0.30 -15.28 -5.35
CA VAL A 24 -1.61 -15.96 -5.40
C VAL A 24 -1.87 -16.51 -6.80
N GLN A 25 -1.61 -15.75 -7.85
CA GLN A 25 -1.77 -16.21 -9.23
C GLN A 25 -0.84 -17.39 -9.55
N LEU A 26 0.40 -17.38 -9.08
CA LEU A 26 1.34 -18.48 -9.30
C LEU A 26 0.92 -19.77 -8.60
N ILE A 27 0.28 -19.66 -7.42
CA ILE A 27 -0.18 -20.83 -6.65
C ILE A 27 -1.53 -21.35 -7.16
N THR A 28 -2.46 -20.46 -7.49
CA THR A 28 -3.85 -20.80 -7.79
C THR A 28 -4.16 -20.86 -9.29
N GLY A 29 -3.34 -20.24 -10.12
CA GLY A 29 -3.62 -20.01 -11.53
C GLY A 29 -4.71 -18.96 -11.80
N ASP A 30 -5.31 -18.36 -10.76
CA ASP A 30 -6.41 -17.41 -10.90
C ASP A 30 -5.91 -15.96 -11.01
N SER A 31 -6.19 -15.32 -12.15
CA SER A 31 -5.85 -13.93 -12.41
C SER A 31 -6.89 -12.94 -11.87
N THR A 32 -8.05 -13.42 -11.39
CA THR A 32 -9.10 -12.59 -10.78
C THR A 32 -8.59 -11.80 -9.58
N VAL A 33 -7.54 -12.29 -8.90
CA VAL A 33 -6.84 -11.59 -7.81
C VAL A 33 -6.41 -10.17 -8.16
N TRP A 34 -6.04 -9.91 -9.41
CA TRP A 34 -5.59 -8.59 -9.86
C TRP A 34 -6.70 -7.53 -9.85
N SER A 35 -7.96 -7.95 -10.00
CA SER A 35 -9.11 -7.04 -10.03
C SER A 35 -9.31 -6.27 -8.72
N TRP A 36 -8.93 -6.88 -7.59
CA TRP A 36 -9.08 -6.29 -6.26
C TRP A 36 -7.75 -6.01 -5.56
N ALA A 37 -6.64 -6.62 -5.99
CA ALA A 37 -5.34 -6.38 -5.40
C ALA A 37 -4.88 -4.92 -5.52
N ILE A 38 -4.97 -4.30 -6.70
CA ILE A 38 -4.51 -2.91 -6.89
C ILE A 38 -5.34 -1.93 -6.02
N PRO A 39 -6.69 -1.96 -6.02
CA PRO A 39 -7.49 -1.13 -5.13
C PRO A 39 -7.17 -1.33 -3.63
N VAL A 40 -7.01 -2.57 -3.18
CA VAL A 40 -6.66 -2.90 -1.78
C VAL A 40 -5.28 -2.35 -1.41
N GLY A 41 -4.29 -2.53 -2.29
CA GLY A 41 -2.95 -2.01 -2.10
C GLY A 41 -2.92 -0.49 -2.00
N LEU A 42 -3.71 0.18 -2.83
CA LEU A 42 -3.84 1.63 -2.85
C LEU A 42 -4.49 2.16 -1.55
N ALA A 43 -5.58 1.53 -1.10
CA ALA A 43 -6.25 1.88 0.16
C ALA A 43 -5.33 1.69 1.38
N CYS A 44 -4.67 0.54 1.49
CA CYS A 44 -3.73 0.25 2.58
C CYS A 44 -2.52 1.20 2.55
N GLY A 45 -1.96 1.45 1.37
CA GLY A 45 -0.83 2.36 1.18
C GLY A 45 -1.16 3.80 1.58
N LEU A 46 -2.33 4.30 1.18
CA LEU A 46 -2.82 5.61 1.59
C LEU A 46 -3.07 5.70 3.09
N ALA A 47 -3.67 4.68 3.70
CA ALA A 47 -3.90 4.65 5.15
C ALA A 47 -2.59 4.70 5.95
N ILE A 48 -1.57 3.96 5.52
CA ILE A 48 -0.24 3.99 6.14
C ILE A 48 0.43 5.35 5.95
N GLY A 49 0.37 5.90 4.73
CA GLY A 49 0.91 7.23 4.41
C GLY A 49 0.28 8.32 5.28
N ALA A 50 -1.06 8.36 5.32
CA ALA A 50 -1.83 9.33 6.11
C ALA A 50 -1.59 9.15 7.62
N GLY A 51 -1.54 7.91 8.10
CA GLY A 51 -1.23 7.61 9.50
C GLY A 51 0.15 8.13 9.93
N LYS A 52 1.17 7.97 9.08
CA LYS A 52 2.50 8.52 9.35
C LYS A 52 2.57 10.04 9.25
N GLU A 53 1.87 10.66 8.30
CA GLU A 53 1.77 12.11 8.20
C GLU A 53 1.10 12.71 9.44
N ASN A 54 0.00 12.11 9.89
CA ASN A 54 -0.72 12.53 11.09
C ASN A 54 0.12 12.34 12.36
N ALA A 55 0.84 11.22 12.49
CA ALA A 55 1.77 10.99 13.60
C ALA A 55 2.94 11.99 13.62
N ALA A 56 3.47 12.35 12.44
CA ALA A 56 4.55 13.33 12.32
C ALA A 56 4.10 14.76 12.65
N ASN A 57 2.82 15.08 12.46
CA ASN A 57 2.26 16.39 12.83
C ASN A 57 1.93 16.46 14.32
N LYS A 58 1.49 15.35 14.96
CA LYS A 58 1.23 15.29 16.40
C LYS A 58 2.48 15.29 17.30
N GLY A 59 3.65 14.94 16.77
CA GLY A 59 4.92 14.99 17.50
C GLY A 59 5.65 16.33 17.41
N ALA A 60 5.03 17.35 16.80
CA ALA A 60 5.59 18.69 16.63
C ALA A 60 4.80 19.78 17.41
N GLU A 61 3.79 19.38 18.19
CA GLU A 61 3.15 20.16 19.26
C GLU A 61 3.76 19.79 20.62
#